data_AF-A0A950YH83-F1
#
_entry.id   AF-A0A950YH83-F1
#
_cell.length_a   1.000
_cell.length_b   1.000
_cell.length_c   1.000
_cell.angle_alpha   90.00
_cell.angle_beta   90.00
_cell.angle_gamma   90.00
#
_symmetry.space_group_name_H-M   'P 1'
#
loop_
_entity.id
_entity.type
_entity.pdbx_description
1 polymer ?
#
loop_
_entity_poly.entity_id
_entity_poly.type
_entity_poly.pdbx_seq_one_letter_code
_entity_poly.pdbx_strand_id
1 'polypeptide(L)'
;MRSTEIRRDLVDRMIDLYCDWRTECAGVQAAYERFRHASAPDREGAFAAYRAALDREQCACDAYAEQVRLVQSRFTEQNASVRPRDSPFRRP
;
A
#
# COMPACT_ATOMS: atom_id res chain seq x y z
N MET A 1 -17.56 -22.59 -13.65
CA MET A 1 -17.11 -21.81 -12.48
C MET A 1 -15.97 -20.91 -12.95
N ARG A 2 -16.22 -19.62 -13.21
CA ARG A 2 -15.16 -18.70 -13.66
C ARG A 2 -14.46 -18.16 -12.41
N SER A 3 -13.33 -18.78 -12.06
CA SER A 3 -12.45 -18.29 -11.00
C SER A 3 -11.97 -16.90 -11.40
N THR A 4 -12.25 -15.89 -10.57
CA THR A 4 -11.53 -14.61 -10.61
C THR A 4 -10.09 -14.90 -10.26
N GLU A 5 -9.29 -15.30 -11.25
CA GLU A 5 -7.88 -15.58 -11.05
C GLU A 5 -7.17 -14.23 -10.96
N ILE A 6 -7.00 -13.74 -9.73
CA ILE A 6 -6.06 -12.66 -9.50
C ILE A 6 -4.69 -13.23 -9.85
N ARG A 7 -4.10 -12.63 -10.87
CA ARG A 7 -2.67 -12.70 -11.19
C ARG A 7 -1.84 -12.76 -9.90
N ARG A 8 -1.26 -13.93 -9.61
CA ARG A 8 -0.49 -14.19 -8.38
C ARG A 8 0.58 -13.13 -8.16
N ASP A 9 1.22 -12.65 -9.22
CA ASP A 9 2.21 -11.58 -9.22
C ASP A 9 1.68 -10.24 -8.66
N LEU A 10 0.39 -9.93 -8.84
CA LEU A 10 -0.21 -8.72 -8.25
C LEU A 10 -0.39 -8.85 -6.75
N VAL A 11 -0.74 -10.05 -6.28
CA VAL A 11 -0.89 -10.35 -4.85
C VAL A 11 0.47 -10.42 -4.17
N ASP A 12 1.42 -11.14 -4.77
CA ASP A 12 2.80 -11.25 -4.25
C ASP A 12 3.42 -9.84 -4.11
N ARG A 13 3.31 -8.99 -5.15
CA ARG A 13 3.77 -7.60 -5.08
C ARG A 13 3.06 -6.76 -4.02
N MET A 14 1.77 -6.99 -3.80
CA MET A 14 1.01 -6.29 -2.75
C MET A 14 1.50 -6.70 -1.35
N ILE A 15 1.83 -7.98 -1.16
CA ILE A 15 2.42 -8.48 0.09
C ILE A 15 3.83 -7.92 0.31
N ASP A 16 4.65 -7.85 -0.74
CA ASP A 16 5.99 -7.25 -0.64
C ASP A 16 5.90 -5.79 -0.19
N LEU A 17 5.06 -4.98 -0.86
CA LEU A 17 4.86 -3.57 -0.51
C LEU A 17 4.27 -3.38 0.90
N TYR A 18 3.41 -4.30 1.33
CA TYR A 18 2.92 -4.30 2.72
C TYR A 18 4.07 -4.56 3.71
N CYS A 19 4.92 -5.56 3.44
CA CYS A 19 6.08 -5.86 4.27
C CYS A 19 7.07 -4.68 4.32
N ASP A 20 7.32 -4.04 3.19
CA ASP A 20 8.18 -2.85 3.11
C ASP A 20 7.63 -1.71 3.96
N TRP A 21 6.33 -1.40 3.85
CA TRP A 21 5.69 -0.38 4.69
C TRP A 21 5.78 -0.73 6.18
N ARG A 22 5.51 -1.98 6.56
CA ARG A 22 5.64 -2.43 7.97
C ARG A 22 7.07 -2.33 8.49
N THR A 23 8.06 -2.52 7.63
CA THR A 23 9.48 -2.36 7.96
C THR A 23 9.81 -0.90 8.21
N GLU A 24 9.31 0.02 7.39
CA GLU A 24 9.48 1.46 7.61
C GLU A 24 8.73 1.94 8.88
N CYS A 25 7.53 1.43 9.18
CA CYS A 25 6.86 1.70 10.47
C CYS A 25 7.75 1.31 11.68
N ALA A 26 8.42 0.15 11.61
CA ALA A 26 9.34 -0.28 12.66
C ALA A 26 10.58 0.63 12.71
N GLY A 27 11.06 1.10 11.56
CA GLY A 27 12.13 2.09 11.44
C GLY A 27 11.79 3.42 12.09
N VAL A 28 10.55 3.90 11.90
CA VAL A 28 10.00 5.11 12.54
C VAL A 28 9.95 4.95 14.05
N GLN A 29 9.41 3.82 14.55
CA GLN A 29 9.38 3.55 15.99
C GLN A 29 10.80 3.56 16.57
N ALA A 30 11.76 2.88 15.92
CA ALA A 30 13.14 2.86 16.37
C ALA A 30 13.80 4.26 16.34
N ALA A 31 13.49 5.09 15.34
CA ALA A 31 14.02 6.45 15.26
C ALA A 31 13.41 7.38 16.32
N TYR A 32 12.10 7.25 16.57
CA TYR A 32 11.42 7.96 17.66
C TYR A 32 12.00 7.59 19.03
N GLU A 33 12.20 6.30 19.27
CA GLU A 33 12.83 5.78 20.49
C GLU A 33 14.25 6.33 20.69
N ARG A 34 15.04 6.46 19.62
CA ARG A 34 16.35 7.12 19.72
C ARG A 34 16.23 8.61 20.01
N PHE A 35 15.32 9.31 19.33
CA PHE A 35 15.08 10.74 19.55
C PHE A 35 14.60 11.03 20.97
N ARG A 36 13.69 10.23 21.53
CA ARG A 36 13.15 10.46 22.89
C ARG A 36 14.23 10.34 23.98
N HIS A 37 15.22 9.47 23.77
CA HIS A 37 16.34 9.25 24.69
C HIS A 37 17.58 10.08 24.37
N ALA A 38 17.56 10.83 23.27
CA ALA A 38 18.70 11.65 22.86
C ALA A 38 18.97 12.77 23.87
N SER A 39 20.25 12.95 24.17
CA SER A 39 20.75 14.06 24.97
C SER A 39 20.58 15.40 24.21
N ALA A 40 20.63 16.54 24.91
CA ALA A 40 20.48 17.85 24.29
C ALA A 40 21.39 18.09 23.06
N PRO A 41 22.70 17.76 23.06
CA PRO A 41 23.55 17.95 21.87
C PRO A 41 23.17 17.04 20.69
N ASP A 42 22.64 15.84 20.93
CA ASP A 42 22.30 14.88 19.87
C ASP A 42 20.86 15.02 19.36
N ARG A 43 20.02 15.78 20.09
CA ARG A 43 18.57 15.82 19.89
C ARG A 43 18.16 16.31 18.51
N GLU A 44 18.86 17.29 17.95
CA GLU A 44 18.58 17.82 16.61
C GLU A 44 18.84 16.77 15.52
N GLY A 45 20.00 16.11 15.57
CA GLY A 45 20.34 15.03 14.64
C GLY A 45 19.39 13.84 14.76
N ALA A 46 19.03 13.46 15.99
CA ALA A 46 18.05 12.38 16.22
C ALA A 46 16.65 12.76 15.72
N PHE A 47 16.25 14.03 15.83
CA PHE A 47 14.99 14.52 15.27
C PHE A 47 14.99 14.50 13.75
N ALA A 48 16.09 14.92 13.11
CA ALA A 48 16.25 14.85 11.66
C ALA A 48 16.16 13.39 11.16
N ALA A 49 16.80 12.44 11.85
CA ALA A 49 16.71 11.03 11.54
C ALA A 49 15.29 10.46 11.71
N TYR A 50 14.56 10.90 12.74
CA TYR A 50 13.16 10.55 12.93
C TYR A 50 12.27 11.08 11.79
N ARG A 51 12.45 12.34 11.39
CA ARG A 51 11.73 12.91 10.23
C ARG A 51 12.02 12.14 8.94
N ALA A 52 13.27 11.83 8.67
CA ALA A 52 13.64 11.04 7.49
C ALA A 52 13.06 9.61 7.52
N ALA A 53 12.81 9.04 8.70
CA ALA A 53 12.10 7.77 8.82
C ALA A 53 10.61 7.92 8.49
N LEU A 54 9.96 9.00 8.95
CA LEU A 54 8.56 9.29 8.60
C LEU A 54 8.37 9.51 7.09
N ASP A 55 9.30 10.21 6.45
CA ASP A 55 9.25 10.42 4.99
C ASP A 55 9.33 9.09 4.23
N ARG A 56 10.19 8.16 4.67
CA ARG A 56 10.28 6.81 4.08
C ARG A 56 9.04 5.97 4.33
N GLU A 57 8.49 6.01 5.55
CA GLU A 57 7.21 5.35 5.87
C GLU A 57 6.09 5.84 4.96
N GLN A 58 5.98 7.16 4.77
CA GLN A 58 4.97 7.76 3.90
C GLN A 58 5.14 7.29 2.45
N CYS A 59 6.37 7.32 1.91
CA CYS A 59 6.64 6.81 0.57
C CYS A 59 6.26 5.33 0.40
N ALA A 60 6.56 4.47 1.39
CA ALA A 60 6.20 3.06 1.34
C ALA A 60 4.68 2.83 1.45
N CYS A 61 4.00 3.61 2.30
CA CYS A 61 2.55 3.61 2.43
C CYS A 61 1.87 3.99 1.11
N ASP A 62 2.35 5.04 0.45
CA ASP A 62 1.83 5.51 -0.83
C ASP A 62 1.99 4.46 -1.93
N ALA A 63 3.16 3.81 -2.02
CA ALA A 63 3.41 2.73 -2.97
C ALA A 63 2.47 1.52 -2.74
N TYR A 64 2.25 1.13 -1.47
CA TYR A 64 1.28 0.09 -1.13
C TYR A 64 -0.16 0.50 -1.51
N ALA A 65 -0.56 1.74 -1.19
CA ALA A 65 -1.89 2.25 -1.52
C ALA A 65 -2.15 2.29 -3.04
N GLU A 66 -1.15 2.67 -3.84
CA GLU A 66 -1.22 2.58 -5.30
C GLU A 66 -1.45 1.15 -5.78
N GLN A 67 -0.72 0.17 -5.24
CA GLN A 67 -0.90 -1.23 -5.60
C GLN A 67 -2.30 -1.75 -5.23
N VAL A 68 -2.83 -1.37 -4.05
CA VAL A 68 -4.19 -1.72 -3.65
C VAL A 68 -5.22 -1.17 -4.64
N ARG A 69 -5.07 0.10 -5.07
CA ARG A 69 -5.96 0.70 -6.09
C ARG A 69 -5.89 -0.05 -7.43
N LEU A 70 -4.69 -0.49 -7.85
CA LEU A 70 -4.53 -1.29 -9.06
C LEU A 70 -5.22 -2.66 -8.96
N VAL A 71 -5.13 -3.34 -7.82
CA VAL A 71 -5.83 -4.61 -7.61
C VAL A 71 -7.35 -4.39 -7.63
N GLN A 72 -7.85 -3.35 -6.96
CA GLN A 72 -9.27 -3.00 -6.93
C GLN A 72 -9.86 -2.64 -8.31
N SER A 73 -9.11 -1.90 -9.13
CA SER A 73 -9.57 -1.54 -10.48
C SER A 73 -9.72 -2.78 -11.36
N ARG A 74 -8.76 -3.71 -11.30
CA ARG A 74 -8.82 -4.99 -12.05
C ARG A 74 -10.02 -5.84 -11.67
N PHE A 75 -10.35 -5.91 -10.37
CA PHE A 75 -11.56 -6.57 -9.92
C PHE A 75 -12.83 -5.90 -10.45
N THR A 76 -12.86 -4.58 -10.48
CA THR A 76 -14.01 -3.81 -10.96
C THR A 76 -14.22 -4.03 -12.46
N GLU A 77 -13.15 -4.01 -13.25
CA GLU A 77 -13.17 -4.27 -14.69
C GLU A 77 -13.62 -5.70 -15.02
N GLN A 78 -13.11 -6.72 -14.31
CA GLN A 78 -13.56 -8.10 -14.49
C GLN A 78 -15.04 -8.27 -14.14
N ASN A 79 -15.52 -7.65 -13.06
CA ASN A 79 -16.93 -7.70 -12.68
C ASN A 79 -17.84 -6.96 -13.71
N ALA A 80 -17.37 -5.86 -14.29
CA ALA A 80 -18.08 -5.15 -15.34
C ALA A 80 -18.15 -5.93 -16.66
N SER A 81 -17.07 -6.64 -17.02
CA SER A 81 -17.03 -7.52 -18.19
C SER A 81 -17.91 -8.77 -18.05
N VAL A 82 -18.28 -9.16 -16.83
CA VAL A 82 -19.18 -10.29 -16.55
C VAL A 82 -20.65 -9.89 -16.64
N ARG A 83 -21.01 -8.59 -16.53
CA ARG A 83 -22.38 -8.14 -16.80
C ARG A 83 -22.68 -8.26 -18.31
N PRO A 84 -23.74 -8.97 -18.74
CA PRO A 84 -24.09 -9.02 -20.15
C PRO A 84 -24.50 -7.63 -20.65
N ARG A 85 -23.76 -7.09 -21.64
CA ARG A 85 -24.34 -6.17 -22.62
C ARG A 85 -25.24 -7.02 -23.52
N ASP A 86 -26.50 -7.15 -23.14
CA ASP A 86 -27.64 -7.19 -24.05
C ASP A 86 -28.89 -7.62 -23.29
N SER A 87 -29.87 -6.71 -23.24
CA SER A 87 -31.27 -7.12 -23.14
C SER A 87 -31.95 -6.63 -24.42
N PRO A 88 -32.07 -7.48 -25.45
CA PRO A 88 -32.70 -7.10 -26.72
C PRO A 88 -34.22 -7.29 -26.70
N PHE A 89 -34.82 -7.59 -25.55
CA PHE A 89 -36.26 -7.81 -25.44
C PHE A 89 -36.95 -6.72 -24.65
N ARG A 90 -37.20 -5.61 -25.33
CA ARG A 90 -38.40 -4.80 -25.09
C ARG A 90 -39.23 -4.86 -26.37
N ARG A 91 -40.23 -5.73 -26.38
CA ARG A 91 -41.33 -5.81 -27.38
C ARG A 91 -42.66 -5.92 -26.63
N PRO A 92 -43.79 -5.63 -27.27
CA PRO A 92 -44.08 -4.56 -28.24
C PRO A 92 -44.54 -3.27 -27.54
#